data_AF-A0A838UNB1-F1
#
_entry.id   AF-A0A838UNB1-F1
#
_cell.length_a   1.000
_cell.length_b   1.000
_cell.length_c   1.000
_cell.angle_alpha   90.00
_cell.angle_beta   90.00
_cell.angle_gamma   90.00
#
_symmetry.space_group_name_H-M   'P 1'
#
loop_
_entity.id
_entity.type
_entity.pdbx_description
1 polymer ?
#
loop_
_entity_poly.entity_id
_entity_poly.type
_entity_poly.pdbx_seq_one_letter_code
_entity_poly.pdbx_strand_id
1 'polypeptide(L)'
;MGGAATDVTDTVHPSIIRIAELAAQMLALDVAGIDLLCDDIARPFREQEGAIVEVNAAPGLRMHLAPTEGKPRDVGRPIVEMLFPPMRRRAFPSSRSLGLMARQR
;
A
#
# COMPACT_ATOMS: atom_id res chain seq x y z
N MET A 1 11.34 -13.29 -16.76
CA MET A 1 9.99 -13.61 -17.25
C MET A 1 9.05 -13.45 -16.07
N GLY A 2 8.22 -12.41 -16.07
CA GLY A 2 7.26 -12.18 -14.99
C GLY A 2 6.07 -13.12 -15.19
N GLY A 3 5.73 -13.90 -14.17
CA GLY A 3 4.52 -14.74 -14.19
C GLY A 3 3.27 -13.90 -14.47
N ALA A 4 2.24 -14.56 -15.00
CA ALA A 4 0.93 -13.95 -15.15
C ALA A 4 0.40 -13.48 -13.78
N ALA A 5 -0.19 -12.29 -13.73
CA ALA A 5 -0.77 -11.73 -12.52
C ALA A 5 -2.29 -11.59 -12.69
N THR A 6 -3.06 -12.25 -11.84
CA THR A 6 -4.52 -12.17 -11.83
C THR A 6 -4.97 -11.39 -10.61
N ASP A 7 -5.81 -10.36 -10.78
CA ASP A 7 -6.43 -9.65 -9.67
C ASP A 7 -7.45 -10.56 -8.98
N VAL A 8 -7.20 -10.87 -7.71
CA VAL A 8 -8.06 -11.70 -6.84
C VAL A 8 -8.57 -10.92 -5.63
N THR A 9 -8.44 -9.58 -5.63
CA THR A 9 -8.70 -8.72 -4.47
C THR A 9 -10.06 -8.98 -3.82
N ASP A 10 -11.12 -9.10 -4.61
CA ASP A 10 -12.49 -9.24 -4.10
C ASP A 10 -12.83 -10.69 -3.68
N THR A 11 -11.93 -11.64 -3.95
CA THR A 11 -12.07 -13.06 -3.57
C THR A 11 -11.23 -13.45 -2.36
N VAL A 12 -10.33 -12.58 -1.89
CA VAL A 12 -9.45 -12.89 -0.77
C VAL A 12 -10.25 -13.05 0.51
N HIS A 13 -10.07 -14.18 1.19
CA HIS A 13 -10.70 -14.41 2.47
C HIS A 13 -10.19 -13.42 3.54
N PRO A 14 -11.06 -12.85 4.40
CA PRO A 14 -10.64 -11.86 5.40
C PRO A 14 -9.53 -12.31 6.35
N SER A 15 -9.42 -13.61 6.64
CA SER A 15 -8.33 -14.12 7.49
C SER A 15 -6.96 -14.08 6.82
N ILE A 16 -6.89 -14.15 5.49
CA ILE A 16 -5.63 -13.97 4.74
C ILE A 16 -5.21 -12.49 4.81
N ILE A 17 -6.16 -11.57 4.60
CA ILE A 17 -5.94 -10.13 4.77
C ILE A 17 -5.38 -9.85 6.17
N ARG A 18 -5.98 -10.44 7.21
CA ARG A 18 -5.56 -10.21 8.59
C ARG A 18 -4.14 -10.72 8.88
N ILE A 19 -3.76 -11.88 8.31
CA ILE A 19 -2.41 -12.44 8.44
C ILE A 19 -1.39 -11.53 7.73
N ALA A 20 -1.71 -11.04 6.53
CA ALA A 20 -0.86 -10.13 5.77
C ALA A 20 -0.66 -8.79 6.50
N GLU A 21 -1.72 -8.18 7.03
CA GLU A 21 -1.64 -6.98 7.87
C GLU A 21 -0.76 -7.19 9.11
N LEU A 22 -0.93 -8.32 9.79
CA LEU A 22 -0.15 -8.63 10.99
C LEU A 22 1.34 -8.75 10.65
N ALA A 23 1.69 -9.38 9.53
CA ALA A 23 3.07 -9.50 9.09
C ALA A 23 3.71 -8.12 8.81
N ALA A 24 3.00 -7.22 8.14
CA ALA A 24 3.47 -5.84 7.94
C ALA A 24 3.64 -5.08 9.27
N GLN A 25 2.67 -5.23 10.19
CA GLN A 25 2.71 -4.60 11.52
C GLN A 25 3.88 -5.09 12.37
N MET A 26 4.21 -6.39 12.32
CA MET A 26 5.34 -6.96 13.06
C MET A 26 6.68 -6.36 12.65
N LEU A 27 6.79 -5.86 11.42
CA LEU A 27 7.98 -5.19 10.89
C LEU A 27 7.90 -3.66 10.92
N ALA A 28 6.83 -3.09 11.50
CA ALA A 28 6.56 -1.66 11.53
C ALA A 28 6.60 -1.00 10.13
N LEU A 29 6.04 -1.68 9.12
CA LEU A 29 5.94 -1.18 7.76
C LEU A 29 4.54 -0.58 7.52
N ASP A 30 4.50 0.70 7.11
CA ASP A 30 3.26 1.36 6.70
C ASP A 30 2.74 0.84 5.35
N VAL A 31 3.66 0.42 4.47
CA VAL A 31 3.38 -0.20 3.17
C VAL A 31 4.29 -1.41 3.00
N ALA A 32 3.70 -2.56 2.69
CA ALA A 32 4.43 -3.78 2.42
C ALA A 32 3.73 -4.62 1.33
N GLY A 33 4.51 -5.33 0.53
CA GLY A 33 4.03 -6.44 -0.29
C GLY A 33 4.21 -7.74 0.49
N ILE A 34 3.15 -8.54 0.60
CA ILE A 34 3.18 -9.83 1.30
C ILE A 34 3.01 -10.93 0.27
N ASP A 35 4.08 -11.70 0.07
CA ASP A 35 4.04 -12.87 -0.80
C ASP A 35 3.75 -14.10 0.06
N LEU A 36 2.65 -14.78 -0.26
CA LEU A 36 2.18 -15.95 0.48
C LEU A 36 1.75 -17.06 -0.48
N LEU A 37 1.81 -18.27 0.03
CA LEU A 37 1.29 -19.47 -0.60
C LEU A 37 0.07 -19.93 0.18
N CYS A 38 -0.94 -20.41 -0.54
CA CYS A 38 -2.15 -21.02 -0.01
C CYS A 38 -2.79 -21.89 -1.11
N ASP A 39 -3.57 -22.89 -0.71
CA ASP A 39 -4.29 -23.76 -1.65
C ASP A 39 -5.45 -23.01 -2.33
N ASP A 40 -6.18 -22.21 -1.55
CA ASP A 40 -7.31 -21.41 -2.01
C ASP A 40 -7.37 -20.06 -1.27
N ILE A 41 -7.23 -18.97 -2.03
CA ILE A 41 -7.24 -17.60 -1.53
C ILE A 41 -8.60 -17.21 -0.91
N ALA A 42 -9.69 -17.93 -1.24
CA ALA A 42 -11.03 -17.68 -0.72
C ALA A 42 -11.35 -18.45 0.57
N ARG A 43 -10.43 -19.32 1.04
CA ARG A 43 -10.62 -20.09 2.29
C ARG A 43 -9.84 -19.52 3.47
N PRO A 44 -10.24 -19.84 4.72
CA PRO A 44 -9.52 -19.39 5.90
C PRO A 44 -8.05 -19.84 5.91
N PHE A 45 -7.10 -18.92 6.17
CA PHE A 45 -5.66 -19.20 6.15
C PHE A 45 -5.23 -20.36 7.06
N ARG A 46 -5.84 -20.50 8.25
CA ARG A 46 -5.47 -21.55 9.24
C ARG A 46 -6.07 -22.93 8.95
N GLU A 47 -6.96 -23.04 7.98
CA GLU A 47 -7.60 -24.31 7.59
C GLU A 47 -6.97 -24.95 6.34
N GLN A 48 -5.83 -24.40 5.91
CA GLN A 48 -5.06 -24.83 4.76
C GLN A 48 -3.56 -24.76 5.08
N GLU A 49 -2.73 -25.39 4.26
CA GLU A 49 -1.28 -25.38 4.41
C GLU A 49 -0.67 -24.08 3.85
N GLY A 50 -1.10 -22.94 4.40
CA GLY A 50 -0.64 -21.62 3.98
C GLY A 50 0.68 -21.18 4.64
N ALA A 51 1.49 -20.42 3.91
CA ALA A 51 2.75 -19.86 4.41
C ALA A 51 3.02 -18.47 3.85
N ILE A 52 3.54 -17.55 4.67
CA ILE A 52 4.16 -16.31 4.18
C ILE A 52 5.57 -16.64 3.73
N VAL A 53 5.91 -16.30 2.49
CA VAL A 53 7.21 -16.57 1.88
C VAL A 53 8.13 -15.36 2.04
N GLU A 54 7.60 -14.16 1.81
CA GLU A 54 8.38 -12.93 1.83
C GLU A 54 7.53 -11.73 2.30
N VAL A 55 8.20 -10.77 2.96
CA VAL A 55 7.64 -9.45 3.25
C VAL A 55 8.55 -8.39 2.64
N ASN A 56 8.01 -7.69 1.65
CA ASN A 56 8.72 -6.72 0.83
C ASN A 56 8.41 -5.28 1.30
N ALA A 57 9.40 -4.57 1.84
CA ALA A 57 9.26 -3.17 2.27
C ALA A 57 9.10 -2.16 1.12
N ALA A 58 9.48 -2.56 -0.11
CA ALA A 58 9.34 -1.75 -1.32
C ALA A 58 8.63 -2.57 -2.40
N PRO A 59 7.30 -2.77 -2.30
CA PRO A 59 6.56 -3.60 -3.24
C PRO A 59 6.49 -2.98 -4.64
N GLY A 60 6.61 -3.81 -5.66
CA GLY A 60 6.36 -3.40 -7.04
C GLY A 60 4.86 -3.22 -7.31
N LEU A 61 4.45 -2.05 -7.80
CA LEU A 61 3.02 -1.76 -8.03
C LEU A 61 2.48 -2.22 -9.38
N ARG A 62 3.35 -2.63 -10.31
CA ARG A 62 3.00 -2.97 -11.70
C ARG A 62 1.87 -4.01 -11.76
N MET A 63 1.95 -5.06 -10.94
CA MET A 63 0.99 -6.18 -10.98
C MET A 63 -0.40 -5.77 -10.48
N HIS A 64 -0.49 -4.73 -9.65
CA HIS A 64 -1.77 -4.15 -9.24
C HIS A 64 -2.32 -3.18 -10.30
N LEU A 65 -1.46 -2.36 -10.91
CA LEU A 65 -1.86 -1.33 -11.87
C LEU A 65 -2.17 -1.88 -13.27
N ALA A 66 -1.53 -2.98 -13.65
CA ALA A 66 -1.67 -3.63 -14.95
C ALA A 66 -1.57 -5.16 -14.79
N PRO A 67 -2.57 -5.81 -14.19
CA PRO A 67 -2.61 -7.27 -14.11
C PRO A 67 -2.78 -7.87 -15.51
N THR A 68 -2.35 -9.11 -15.67
CA THR A 68 -2.61 -9.91 -16.88
C THR A 68 -4.10 -10.21 -17.02
N GLU A 69 -4.77 -10.50 -15.91
CA GLU A 69 -6.20 -10.80 -15.85
C GLU A 69 -6.87 -10.11 -14.66
N GLY A 70 -8.16 -9.78 -14.78
CA GLY A 70 -8.93 -9.12 -13.73
C GLY A 70 -8.85 -7.60 -13.77
N LYS A 71 -9.11 -6.95 -12.62
CA LYS A 71 -9.33 -5.50 -12.54
C LYS A 71 -8.08 -4.77 -12.06
N PRO A 72 -7.61 -3.73 -12.78
CA PRO A 72 -6.58 -2.81 -12.27
C PRO A 72 -6.98 -2.17 -10.93
N ARG A 73 -6.04 -2.12 -9.99
CA ARG A 73 -6.18 -1.51 -8.66
C ARG A 73 -5.21 -0.34 -8.52
N ASP A 74 -5.74 0.87 -8.35
CA ASP A 74 -4.93 2.07 -8.09
C ASP A 74 -4.49 2.11 -6.62
N VAL A 75 -3.46 1.32 -6.33
CA VAL A 75 -2.78 1.27 -5.03
C VAL A 75 -1.78 2.42 -4.86
N GLY A 76 -1.44 3.13 -5.94
CA GLY A 76 -0.49 4.24 -5.91
C GLY A 76 -1.07 5.48 -5.23
N ARG A 77 -2.33 5.84 -5.57
CA ARG A 77 -3.01 6.98 -4.93
C ARG A 77 -3.01 6.92 -3.40
N PRO A 78 -3.50 5.85 -2.74
CA PRO A 78 -3.53 5.81 -1.28
C PRO A 78 -2.13 5.85 -0.64
N ILE A 79 -1.11 5.26 -1.28
CA ILE A 79 0.28 5.35 -0.82
C ILE A 79 0.77 6.81 -0.86
N VAL A 80 0.51 7.53 -1.95
CA VAL A 80 0.89 8.94 -2.09
C VAL A 80 0.13 9.81 -1.09
N GLU A 81 -1.17 9.58 -0.90
CA GLU A 81 -1.99 10.32 0.08
C GLU A 81 -1.51 10.09 1.52
N MET A 82 -1.02 8.89 1.83
CA MET A 82 -0.41 8.57 3.12
C MET A 82 0.93 9.30 3.32
N LEU A 83 1.80 9.31 2.30
CA LEU A 83 3.11 9.97 2.36
C LEU A 83 3.02 11.50 2.35
N PHE A 84 2.03 12.05 1.63
CA PHE A 84 1.81 13.48 1.47
C PHE A 84 0.37 13.83 1.84
N PRO A 85 0.00 13.73 3.13
CA PRO A 85 -1.35 14.06 3.56
C PRO A 85 -1.66 15.52 3.22
N PRO A 86 -2.90 15.84 2.82
CA PRO A 86 -3.27 17.19 2.45
C PRO A 86 -2.92 18.13 3.61
N MET A 87 -2.17 19.18 3.31
CA MET A 87 -1.83 20.21 4.29
C MET A 87 -3.13 20.73 4.89
N ARG A 88 -3.39 20.39 6.16
CA ARG A 88 -4.39 21.12 6.94
C ARG A 88 -3.96 22.58 6.88
N ARG A 89 -4.77 23.44 6.27
CA ARG A 89 -4.62 24.89 6.38
C ARG A 89 -4.68 25.21 7.88
N ARG A 90 -3.52 25.30 8.53
CA ARG A 90 -3.41 26.11 9.72
C ARG A 90 -3.83 27.50 9.25
N ALA A 91 -4.89 28.03 9.83
CA ALA A 91 -5.21 29.42 9.67
C ALA A 91 -3.96 30.18 10.13
N PHE A 92 -3.16 30.65 9.17
CA PHE A 92 -2.20 31.68 9.46
C PHE A 92 -3.04 32.86 9.96
N PRO A 93 -2.84 33.34 11.20
CA PRO A 93 -3.49 34.58 11.59
C PRO A 93 -3.03 35.64 10.59
N SER A 94 -4.00 36.18 9.86
CA SER A 94 -3.81 37.24 8.90
C SER A 94 -3.35 38.49 9.63
N SER A 95 -2.04 38.63 9.86
CA SER A 95 -1.29 39.89 10.04
C SER A 95 0.05 39.63 10.72
N ARG A 96 1.08 39.39 9.91
CA ARG A 96 2.42 39.94 10.19
C ARG A 96 3.07 40.20 8.84
N SER A 97 3.07 41.47 8.47
CA SER A 97 3.78 42.01 7.31
C SER A 97 5.26 41.66 7.48
N LEU A 98 5.73 40.60 6.81
CA LEU A 98 7.15 40.36 6.66
C LEU A 98 7.63 41.32 5.56
N GLY A 99 8.33 42.38 5.96
CA GLY A 99 8.97 43.29 5.03
C GLY A 99 9.93 42.52 4.13
N LEU A 100 9.64 42.52 2.83
CA LEU A 100 10.51 42.02 1.78
C LEU A 100 11.69 42.97 1.64
N MET A 101 12.83 42.70 2.30
CA MET A 101 14.09 43.31 1.92
C MET A 101 14.69 42.51 0.75
N ALA A 102 14.42 42.97 -0.47
CA ALA A 102 15.21 42.61 -1.63
C ALA A 102 16.58 43.30 -1.51
N ARG A 103 17.68 42.53 -1.44
CA ARG A 103 19.00 43.04 -1.79
C ARG A 103 19.22 42.80 -3.28
N GLN A 104 19.39 43.88 -4.04
CA GLN A 104 20.02 43.85 -5.35
C GLN A 104 21.51 44.18 -5.20
N ARG A 105 22.32 43.39 -5.90
CA ARG A 105 23.79 43.35 -6.02
C ARG A 105 24.56 42.74 -4.86
#